data_AF-A0A2X2JRY2-F1
#
_entry.id   AF-A0A2X2JRY2-F1
#
_cell.length_a   1.000
_cell.length_b   1.000
_cell.length_c   1.000
_cell.angle_alpha   90.00
_cell.angle_beta   90.00
_cell.angle_gamma   90.00
#
_symmetry.space_group_name_H-M   'P 1'
#
loop_
_entity.id
_entity.type
_entity.pdbx_description
1 polymer ?
#
loop_
_entity_poly.entity_id
_entity_poly.type
_entity_poly.pdbx_seq_one_letter_code
_entity_poly.pdbx_strand_id
1 'polypeptide(L)'
;MFPTDIGVVVNDFLVEHFNGIVDFHFTANVEKEFDDIAHGLTEWTKMLHDFYGPFHSEVEDTLVNADRANNERELGVDPVSGKPVSVRIGKFGPLVQIGSPDDEEKPRFASLRKGQMIETITFEDAMELFKLPKKVGLFEDKEMTVAVGRFGPYIRHNSAFYSLPKGVDPLDVTEEEAIQIIKTNVRKISKK
;
A
#
# COMPACT_ATOMS: atom_id res chain seq x y z
N MET A 1 8.18 -14.32 -6.50
CA MET A 1 7.65 -12.95 -6.34
C MET A 1 6.43 -13.05 -5.43
N PHE A 2 6.24 -12.08 -4.52
CA PHE A 2 5.01 -12.00 -3.72
C PHE A 2 4.21 -10.80 -4.21
N PRO A 3 2.89 -10.93 -4.40
CA PRO A 3 2.05 -9.80 -4.79
C PRO A 3 2.01 -8.76 -3.66
N THR A 4 1.81 -7.49 -4.03
CA THR A 4 1.54 -6.41 -3.07
C THR A 4 0.04 -6.34 -2.81
N ASP A 5 -0.40 -5.77 -1.68
CA ASP A 5 -1.83 -5.57 -1.41
C ASP A 5 -2.54 -4.80 -2.53
N ILE A 6 -1.88 -3.77 -3.05
CA ILE A 6 -2.39 -3.01 -4.20
C ILE A 6 -2.51 -3.92 -5.42
N GLY A 7 -1.53 -4.80 -5.65
CA GLY A 7 -1.55 -5.74 -6.76
C GLY A 7 -2.69 -6.75 -6.65
N VAL A 8 -2.96 -7.28 -5.46
CA VAL A 8 -4.08 -8.19 -5.20
C VAL A 8 -5.40 -7.47 -5.42
N VAL A 9 -5.59 -6.30 -4.79
CA VAL A 9 -6.83 -5.52 -4.94
C VAL A 9 -7.11 -5.12 -6.39
N VAL A 10 -6.09 -4.68 -7.12
CA VAL A 10 -6.25 -4.32 -8.53
C VAL A 10 -6.54 -5.57 -9.36
N ASN A 11 -5.87 -6.69 -9.09
CA ASN A 11 -6.12 -7.95 -9.79
C ASN A 11 -7.57 -8.40 -9.59
N ASP A 12 -8.05 -8.42 -8.35
CA ASP A 12 -9.38 -8.91 -8.02
C ASP A 12 -10.46 -8.02 -8.64
N PHE A 13 -10.26 -6.69 -8.59
CA PHE A 13 -11.10 -5.72 -9.29
C PHE A 13 -11.13 -5.98 -10.80
N LEU A 14 -9.97 -6.22 -11.42
CA LEU A 14 -9.89 -6.49 -12.86
C LEU A 14 -10.54 -7.83 -13.24
N VAL A 15 -10.39 -8.86 -12.43
CA VAL A 15 -11.00 -10.18 -12.65
C VAL A 15 -12.52 -10.12 -12.49
N GLU A 16 -13.02 -9.35 -11.52
CA GLU A 16 -14.44 -9.19 -11.25
C GLU A 16 -15.17 -8.43 -12.36
N HIS A 17 -14.58 -7.34 -12.85
CA HIS A 17 -15.24 -6.44 -13.80
C HIS A 17 -14.83 -6.64 -15.27
N PHE A 18 -13.65 -7.23 -15.54
CA PHE A 18 -13.08 -7.34 -16.88
C PHE A 18 -12.58 -8.76 -17.22
N ASN A 19 -13.39 -9.78 -16.89
CA ASN A 19 -13.03 -11.19 -17.10
C ASN A 19 -12.63 -11.50 -18.57
N GLY A 20 -13.22 -10.81 -19.55
CA GLY A 20 -12.91 -11.03 -20.97
C GLY A 20 -11.49 -10.66 -21.41
N ILE A 21 -10.76 -9.86 -20.62
CA ILE A 21 -9.45 -9.30 -20.99
C ILE A 21 -8.32 -9.85 -20.11
N VAL A 22 -8.64 -10.24 -18.88
CA VAL A 22 -7.65 -10.76 -17.92
C VAL A 22 -7.47 -12.28 -18.06
N ASP A 23 -8.30 -12.94 -18.88
CA ASP A 23 -8.19 -14.38 -19.14
C ASP A 23 -6.93 -14.75 -19.94
N PHE A 24 -6.34 -15.90 -19.62
CA PHE A 24 -5.17 -16.44 -20.33
C PHE A 24 -5.45 -16.71 -21.81
N HIS A 25 -6.71 -17.02 -22.18
CA HIS A 25 -7.08 -17.24 -23.56
C HIS A 25 -7.18 -15.94 -24.38
N PHE A 26 -7.38 -14.79 -23.73
CA PHE A 26 -7.47 -13.49 -24.41
C PHE A 26 -6.20 -13.21 -25.23
N THR A 27 -5.02 -13.31 -24.59
CA THR A 27 -3.74 -13.03 -25.24
C THR A 27 -3.50 -13.94 -26.44
N ALA A 28 -3.83 -15.23 -26.33
CA ALA A 28 -3.66 -16.19 -27.42
C ALA A 28 -4.59 -15.88 -28.61
N ASN A 29 -5.81 -15.42 -28.35
CA ASN A 29 -6.75 -15.04 -29.41
C ASN A 29 -6.28 -13.76 -30.12
N VAL A 30 -5.84 -12.75 -29.36
CA VAL A 30 -5.33 -11.48 -29.92
C VAL A 30 -4.08 -11.70 -30.78
N GLU A 31 -3.14 -12.54 -30.34
CA GLU A 31 -1.96 -12.88 -31.14
C GLU A 31 -2.33 -13.52 -32.48
N LYS A 32 -3.30 -14.45 -32.46
CA LYS A 32 -3.80 -15.06 -33.69
C LYS A 32 -4.46 -14.05 -34.63
N GLU A 33 -5.25 -13.13 -34.10
CA GLU A 33 -5.87 -12.07 -34.90
C GLU A 33 -4.82 -11.12 -35.49
N PHE A 34 -3.74 -10.83 -34.77
CA PHE A 34 -2.61 -10.08 -35.31
C PHE A 34 -1.91 -10.81 -36.46
N ASP A 35 -1.73 -12.13 -36.35
CA ASP A 35 -1.16 -12.94 -37.43
C ASP A 35 -2.08 -12.93 -38.68
N ASP A 36 -3.39 -13.09 -38.49
CA ASP A 36 -4.37 -13.03 -39.58
C ASP A 36 -4.36 -11.67 -40.29
N ILE A 37 -4.20 -10.57 -39.55
CA ILE A 37 -4.03 -9.22 -40.12
C ILE A 37 -2.71 -9.11 -40.89
N ALA A 38 -1.60 -9.63 -40.34
CA ALA A 38 -0.29 -9.60 -41.00
C ALA A 38 -0.29 -10.39 -42.32
N HIS A 39 -1.08 -11.46 -42.39
CA HIS A 39 -1.30 -12.25 -43.60
C HIS A 39 -2.36 -11.66 -44.55
N GLY A 40 -3.01 -10.55 -44.18
CA GLY A 40 -4.02 -9.87 -45.00
C GLY A 40 -5.37 -10.61 -45.05
N LEU A 41 -5.63 -11.51 -44.10
CA LEU A 41 -6.87 -12.29 -44.01
C LEU A 41 -8.00 -11.50 -43.34
N THR A 42 -7.66 -10.50 -42.51
CA THR A 42 -8.59 -9.68 -41.74
C THR A 42 -8.18 -8.21 -41.75
N GLU A 43 -9.15 -7.29 -41.75
CA GLU A 43 -8.87 -5.86 -41.57
C GLU A 43 -8.68 -5.50 -40.10
N TRP A 44 -7.58 -4.82 -39.76
CA TRP A 44 -7.24 -4.41 -38.40
C TRP A 44 -8.31 -3.53 -37.73
N THR A 45 -9.00 -2.70 -38.53
CA THR A 45 -10.08 -1.82 -38.06
C THR A 45 -11.27 -2.60 -37.51
N LYS A 46 -11.55 -3.77 -38.09
CA LYS A 46 -12.63 -4.64 -37.64
C LYS A 46 -12.29 -5.23 -36.28
N MET A 47 -11.09 -5.80 -36.12
CA MET A 47 -10.63 -6.33 -34.84
C MET A 47 -10.69 -5.28 -33.73
N LEU A 48 -10.22 -4.05 -34.00
CA LEU A 48 -10.28 -2.98 -33.01
C LEU A 48 -11.71 -2.59 -32.63
N HIS A 49 -12.64 -2.55 -33.59
CA HIS A 49 -14.04 -2.26 -33.28
C HIS A 49 -14.68 -3.37 -32.45
N ASP A 50 -14.44 -4.62 -32.84
CA ASP A 50 -14.98 -5.81 -32.18
C ASP A 50 -14.45 -5.92 -30.73
N PHE A 51 -13.21 -5.50 -30.47
CA PHE A 51 -12.65 -5.41 -29.12
C PHE A 51 -13.15 -4.18 -28.34
N TYR A 52 -13.01 -2.97 -28.92
CA TYR A 52 -13.23 -1.73 -28.18
C TYR A 52 -14.69 -1.47 -27.83
N GLY A 53 -15.64 -1.85 -28.69
CA GLY A 53 -17.07 -1.62 -28.43
C GLY A 53 -17.55 -2.28 -27.13
N PRO A 54 -17.40 -3.60 -26.98
CA PRO A 54 -17.73 -4.31 -25.74
C PRO A 54 -16.91 -3.81 -24.56
N PHE A 55 -15.59 -3.67 -24.71
CA PHE A 55 -14.71 -3.23 -23.63
C PHE A 55 -15.10 -1.84 -23.10
N HIS A 56 -15.38 -0.88 -23.99
CA HIS A 56 -15.79 0.45 -23.57
C HIS A 56 -17.12 0.42 -22.81
N SER A 57 -18.04 -0.45 -23.22
CA SER A 57 -19.31 -0.65 -22.50
C SER A 57 -19.08 -1.22 -21.10
N GLU A 58 -18.17 -2.18 -20.94
CA GLU A 58 -17.75 -2.70 -19.63
C GLU A 58 -17.09 -1.61 -18.76
N VAL A 59 -16.27 -0.73 -19.35
CA VAL A 59 -15.65 0.40 -18.64
C VAL A 59 -16.72 1.38 -18.13
N GLU A 60 -17.67 1.77 -18.98
CA GLU A 60 -18.77 2.66 -18.58
C GLU A 60 -19.64 2.04 -17.48
N ASP A 61 -19.96 0.74 -17.60
CA ASP A 61 -20.70 0.01 -16.58
C ASP A 61 -19.94 -0.04 -15.26
N THR A 62 -18.64 -0.39 -15.30
CA THR A 62 -17.76 -0.43 -14.13
C THR A 62 -17.63 0.94 -13.47
N LEU A 63 -17.56 2.04 -14.23
CA LEU A 63 -17.48 3.39 -13.68
C LEU A 63 -18.73 3.78 -12.87
N VAL A 64 -19.89 3.23 -13.21
CA VAL A 64 -21.18 3.50 -12.56
C VAL A 64 -21.45 2.52 -11.42
N ASN A 65 -21.19 1.23 -11.65
CA ASN A 65 -21.65 0.13 -10.82
C ASN A 65 -20.56 -0.51 -9.97
N ALA A 66 -19.28 -0.30 -10.29
CA ALA A 66 -18.24 -0.78 -9.41
C ALA A 66 -18.30 0.04 -8.12
N ASP A 67 -18.64 -0.66 -7.03
CA ASP A 67 -18.32 -0.16 -5.72
C ASP A 67 -16.85 0.23 -5.76
N ARG A 68 -16.54 1.49 -5.43
CA ARG A 68 -15.16 1.85 -5.15
C ARG A 68 -14.74 0.86 -4.09
N ALA A 69 -13.89 -0.09 -4.46
CA ALA A 69 -13.40 -1.14 -3.59
C ALA A 69 -12.63 -0.47 -2.44
N ASN A 70 -13.38 0.07 -1.49
CA ASN A 70 -12.94 0.34 -0.16
C ASN A 70 -12.82 -1.05 0.42
N ASN A 71 -11.69 -1.70 0.12
CA ASN A 71 -11.25 -2.93 0.75
C ASN A 71 -10.89 -2.59 2.20
N GLU A 72 -11.91 -2.14 2.92
CA GLU A 72 -11.90 -1.83 4.33
C GLU A 72 -12.33 -3.11 5.04
N ARG A 73 -11.34 -3.74 5.67
CA ARG A 73 -11.53 -4.92 6.49
C ARG A 73 -11.52 -4.50 7.94
N GLU A 74 -12.64 -4.68 8.62
CA GLU A 74 -12.72 -4.49 10.06
C GLU A 74 -11.97 -5.61 10.79
N LEU A 75 -11.12 -5.24 11.74
CA LEU A 75 -10.35 -6.18 12.57
C LEU A 75 -10.93 -6.33 13.98
N GLY A 76 -11.66 -5.31 14.48
CA GLY A 76 -12.23 -5.33 15.81
C GLY A 76 -12.41 -3.93 16.41
N VAL A 77 -12.37 -3.85 17.73
CA VAL A 77 -12.56 -2.60 18.50
C VAL A 77 -11.35 -2.39 19.41
N ASP A 78 -10.80 -1.19 19.42
CA ASP A 78 -9.68 -0.82 20.28
C ASP A 78 -10.13 -0.82 21.76
N PRO A 79 -9.50 -1.61 22.64
CA PRO A 79 -9.89 -1.68 24.06
C PRO A 79 -9.65 -0.37 24.83
N VAL A 80 -8.80 0.53 24.33
CA VAL A 80 -8.48 1.79 25.01
C VAL A 80 -9.47 2.89 24.64
N SER A 81 -9.74 3.09 23.35
CA SER A 81 -10.64 4.14 22.88
C SER A 81 -12.09 3.69 22.67
N GLY A 82 -12.35 2.38 22.60
CA GLY A 82 -13.65 1.82 22.24
C GLY A 82 -14.04 2.01 20.77
N LYS A 83 -13.10 2.43 19.92
CA LYS A 83 -13.34 2.76 18.50
C LYS A 83 -13.07 1.58 17.57
N PRO A 84 -13.73 1.51 16.40
CA PRO A 84 -13.47 0.45 15.43
C PRO A 84 -12.03 0.55 14.89
N VAL A 85 -11.43 -0.62 14.66
CA VAL A 85 -10.12 -0.78 14.03
C VAL A 85 -10.33 -1.45 12.68
N SER A 86 -9.94 -0.78 11.61
CA SER A 86 -10.09 -1.26 10.24
C SER A 86 -8.79 -1.13 9.46
N VAL A 87 -8.65 -1.92 8.40
CA VAL A 87 -7.50 -1.85 7.48
C VAL A 87 -8.00 -1.57 6.08
N ARG A 88 -7.38 -0.62 5.39
CA ARG A 88 -7.75 -0.24 4.03
C ARG A 88 -6.56 0.29 3.23
N ILE A 89 -6.74 0.43 1.92
CA ILE A 89 -5.77 1.09 1.04
C ILE A 89 -6.04 2.60 1.04
N GLY A 90 -5.08 3.38 1.57
CA GLY A 90 -5.10 4.83 1.44
C GLY A 90 -4.24 5.33 0.28
N LYS A 91 -4.18 6.67 0.12
CA LYS A 91 -3.35 7.35 -0.91
C LYS A 91 -1.88 6.93 -0.91
N PHE A 92 -1.35 6.51 0.25
CA PHE A 92 0.06 6.20 0.44
C PHE A 92 0.35 4.71 0.62
N GLY A 93 -0.66 3.85 0.41
CA GLY A 93 -0.55 2.41 0.58
C GLY A 93 -1.46 1.85 1.69
N PRO A 94 -1.28 0.57 2.04
CA PRO A 94 -2.08 -0.12 3.04
C PRO A 94 -1.85 0.49 4.43
N LEU A 95 -2.94 0.76 5.14
CA LEU A 95 -2.92 1.37 6.47
C LEU A 95 -4.03 0.83 7.36
N VAL A 96 -3.75 0.83 8.66
CA VAL A 96 -4.73 0.61 9.73
C VAL A 96 -5.27 1.95 10.19
N GLN A 97 -6.56 2.01 10.45
CA GLN A 97 -7.29 3.14 10.99
C GLN A 97 -7.96 2.75 12.31
N ILE A 98 -7.88 3.62 13.32
CA ILE A 98 -8.67 3.54 14.55
C ILE A 98 -9.62 4.74 14.60
N GLY A 99 -10.92 4.48 14.71
CA GLY A 99 -11.98 5.49 14.69
C GLY A 99 -12.53 5.80 13.31
N SER A 100 -13.63 6.53 13.28
CA SER A 100 -14.29 7.00 12.05
C SER A 100 -13.90 8.45 11.73
N PRO A 101 -13.90 8.87 10.45
CA PRO A 101 -13.86 10.29 10.09
C PRO A 101 -15.01 11.11 10.70
N ASP A 102 -16.12 10.45 11.05
CA ASP A 102 -17.31 11.07 11.65
C ASP A 102 -17.21 11.25 13.17
N ASP A 103 -16.16 10.70 13.81
CA ASP A 103 -15.95 10.87 15.25
C ASP A 103 -15.47 12.31 15.57
N GLU A 104 -15.85 12.83 16.75
CA GLU A 104 -15.37 14.13 17.23
C GLU A 104 -13.84 14.17 17.37
N GLU A 105 -13.23 13.03 17.67
CA GLU A 105 -11.79 12.85 17.77
C GLU A 105 -11.20 12.33 16.46
N LYS A 106 -10.14 13.00 15.98
CA LYS A 106 -9.47 12.64 14.73
C LYS A 106 -9.04 11.17 14.72
N PRO A 107 -9.35 10.43 13.63
CA PRO A 107 -8.93 9.04 13.49
C PRO A 107 -7.40 8.93 13.50
N ARG A 108 -6.92 7.85 14.09
CA ARG A 108 -5.50 7.53 14.12
C ARG A 108 -5.17 6.60 12.96
N PHE A 109 -4.01 6.80 12.36
CA PHE A 109 -3.56 6.00 11.23
C PHE A 109 -2.17 5.41 11.49
N ALA A 110 -1.96 4.17 11.05
CA ALA A 110 -0.66 3.55 11.03
C ALA A 110 -0.46 2.75 9.73
N SER A 111 0.64 2.99 9.02
CA SER A 111 0.94 2.26 7.78
C SER A 111 1.37 0.82 8.08
N LEU A 112 0.95 -0.13 7.23
CA LEU A 112 1.41 -1.51 7.32
C LEU A 112 2.91 -1.60 7.05
N ARG A 113 3.57 -2.54 7.72
CA ARG A 113 5.00 -2.83 7.50
C ARG A 113 5.19 -3.64 6.23
N LYS A 114 6.42 -3.63 5.72
CA LYS A 114 6.79 -4.45 4.57
C LYS A 114 6.59 -5.94 4.89
N GLY A 115 5.70 -6.59 4.15
CA GLY A 115 5.39 -8.01 4.30
C GLY A 115 4.10 -8.30 5.06
N GLN A 116 3.50 -7.32 5.73
CA GLN A 116 2.13 -7.41 6.22
C GLN A 116 1.16 -7.15 5.06
N MET A 117 0.02 -7.85 5.07
CA MET A 117 -1.03 -7.70 4.07
C MET A 117 -2.37 -7.38 4.74
N ILE A 118 -3.23 -6.63 4.06
CA ILE A 118 -4.56 -6.24 4.54
C ILE A 118 -5.42 -7.47 4.85
N GLU A 119 -5.28 -8.51 4.04
CA GLU A 119 -6.07 -9.74 4.16
C GLU A 119 -5.64 -10.63 5.34
N THR A 120 -4.35 -10.64 5.67
CA THR A 120 -3.77 -11.59 6.63
C THR A 120 -3.41 -10.95 7.96
N ILE A 121 -3.33 -9.62 8.03
CA ILE A 121 -3.02 -8.92 9.29
C ILE A 121 -4.08 -9.21 10.35
N THR A 122 -3.62 -9.45 11.56
CA THR A 122 -4.44 -9.68 12.74
C THR A 122 -4.69 -8.38 13.50
N PHE A 123 -5.67 -8.40 14.40
CA PHE A 123 -5.95 -7.26 15.27
C PHE A 123 -4.72 -6.92 16.14
N GLU A 124 -4.05 -7.94 16.67
CA GLU A 124 -2.88 -7.78 17.54
C GLU A 124 -1.73 -7.08 16.80
N ASP A 125 -1.41 -7.56 15.59
CA ASP A 125 -0.36 -6.99 14.73
C ASP A 125 -0.69 -5.54 14.34
N ALA A 126 -1.96 -5.26 14.07
CA ALA A 126 -2.44 -3.93 13.72
C ALA A 126 -2.26 -2.95 14.89
N MET A 127 -2.56 -3.37 16.12
CA MET A 127 -2.36 -2.57 17.33
C MET A 127 -0.88 -2.28 17.61
N GLU A 128 0.03 -3.18 17.21
CA GLU A 128 1.47 -2.94 17.35
C GLU A 128 1.96 -1.74 16.52
N LEU A 129 1.32 -1.48 15.37
CA LEU A 129 1.70 -0.37 14.50
C LEU A 129 1.46 0.99 15.16
N PHE A 130 0.48 1.08 16.06
CA PHE A 130 0.14 2.29 16.81
C PHE A 130 1.06 2.57 18.01
N LYS A 131 2.00 1.67 18.32
CA LYS A 131 3.08 1.92 19.29
C LYS A 131 4.11 2.94 18.76
N LEU A 132 4.07 3.22 17.45
CA LEU A 132 4.88 4.25 16.81
C LEU A 132 4.02 5.51 16.54
N PRO A 133 4.58 6.72 16.62
CA PRO A 133 5.99 7.05 16.86
C PRO A 133 6.46 6.84 18.31
N LYS A 134 7.65 6.25 18.49
CA LYS A 134 8.27 5.96 19.80
C LYS A 134 9.43 6.94 20.07
N LYS A 135 9.43 7.60 21.22
CA LYS A 135 10.59 8.36 21.70
C LYS A 135 11.65 7.39 22.21
N VAL A 136 12.86 7.47 21.67
CA VAL A 136 13.96 6.55 22.03
C VAL A 136 14.99 7.17 22.96
N GLY A 137 15.12 8.50 22.98
CA GLY A 137 16.11 9.16 23.84
C GLY A 137 16.36 10.62 23.47
N LEU A 138 17.45 11.17 24.01
CA LEU A 138 17.94 12.52 23.72
C LEU A 138 19.35 12.43 23.16
N PHE A 139 19.59 13.10 22.04
CA PHE A 139 20.93 13.25 21.47
C PHE A 139 21.20 14.73 21.22
N GLU A 140 22.32 15.26 21.71
CA GLU A 140 22.65 16.69 21.62
C GLU A 140 21.50 17.60 22.12
N ASP A 141 20.93 17.24 23.28
CA ASP A 141 19.79 17.92 23.93
C ASP A 141 18.50 17.98 23.08
N LYS A 142 18.41 17.15 22.04
CA LYS A 142 17.25 17.09 21.14
C LYS A 142 16.66 15.69 21.09
N GLU A 143 15.33 15.64 20.99
CA GLU A 143 14.59 14.38 20.99
C GLU A 143 14.86 13.56 19.74
N MET A 144 15.01 12.26 19.96
CA MET A 144 15.01 11.24 18.92
C MET A 144 13.71 10.46 18.94
N THR A 145 13.02 10.41 17.81
CA THR A 145 11.75 9.69 17.66
C THR A 145 11.84 8.72 16.50
N VAL A 146 11.52 7.46 16.74
CA VAL A 146 11.40 6.45 15.69
C VAL A 146 9.97 6.42 15.18
N ALA A 147 9.79 6.48 13.87
CA ALA A 147 8.49 6.50 13.22
C ALA A 147 8.55 5.75 11.88
N VAL A 148 7.39 5.42 11.33
CA VAL A 148 7.25 4.85 9.98
C VAL A 148 6.62 5.90 9.08
N GLY A 149 7.25 6.15 7.94
CA GLY A 149 6.75 7.08 6.93
C GLY A 149 6.67 6.42 5.55
N ARG A 150 6.34 7.24 4.55
CA ARG A 150 6.16 6.80 3.15
C ARG A 150 7.32 5.96 2.58
N PHE A 151 8.55 6.28 2.97
CA PHE A 151 9.75 5.63 2.45
C PHE A 151 10.28 4.52 3.38
N GLY A 152 9.48 4.13 4.37
CA GLY A 152 9.84 3.17 5.39
C GLY A 152 10.18 3.83 6.73
N PRO A 153 10.72 3.04 7.68
CA PRO A 153 11.04 3.52 9.01
C PRO A 153 12.19 4.52 9.04
N TYR A 154 12.09 5.52 9.92
CA TYR A 154 13.09 6.55 10.09
C TYR A 154 13.19 7.02 11.54
N ILE A 155 14.33 7.62 11.87
CA ILE A 155 14.56 8.39 13.09
C ILE A 155 14.41 9.86 12.75
N ARG A 156 13.52 10.55 13.46
CA ARG A 156 13.43 12.01 13.48
C ARG A 156 14.32 12.54 14.58
N HIS A 157 15.25 13.42 14.25
CA HIS A 157 16.08 14.13 15.20
C HIS A 157 16.41 15.51 14.65
N ASN A 158 16.22 16.57 15.44
CA ASN A 158 16.53 17.95 15.05
C ASN A 158 15.99 18.37 13.67
N SER A 159 14.72 18.08 13.38
CA SER A 159 14.07 18.32 12.07
C SER A 159 14.68 17.57 10.87
N ALA A 160 15.68 16.72 11.09
CA ALA A 160 16.25 15.82 10.11
C ALA A 160 15.63 14.41 10.23
N PHE A 161 15.68 13.69 9.12
CA PHE A 161 15.11 12.35 8.95
C PHE A 161 16.21 11.39 8.55
N TYR A 162 16.39 10.32 9.32
CA TYR A 162 17.42 9.31 9.11
C TYR A 162 16.77 7.94 8.90
N SER A 163 16.82 7.41 7.68
CA SER A 163 16.24 6.09 7.39
C SER A 163 16.91 4.99 8.21
N LEU A 164 16.10 4.07 8.73
CA LEU A 164 16.62 2.86 9.38
C LEU A 164 17.20 1.90 8.32
N PRO A 165 18.26 1.14 8.66
CA PRO A 165 18.74 0.05 7.82
C PRO A 165 17.66 -1.00 7.56
N LYS A 166 17.77 -1.70 6.43
CA LYS A 166 16.85 -2.80 6.10
C LYS A 166 16.98 -3.91 7.15
N GLY A 167 15.85 -4.41 7.65
CA GLY A 167 15.79 -5.53 8.60
C GLY A 167 15.82 -5.11 10.07
N VAL A 168 16.02 -3.83 10.39
CA VAL A 168 15.89 -3.32 11.76
C VAL A 168 14.42 -3.07 12.07
N ASP A 169 13.91 -3.66 13.16
CA ASP A 169 12.56 -3.39 13.64
C ASP A 169 12.51 -2.02 14.32
N PRO A 170 11.62 -1.10 13.89
CA PRO A 170 11.49 0.22 14.50
C PRO A 170 11.08 0.20 15.99
N LEU A 171 10.45 -0.87 16.47
CA LEU A 171 10.07 -1.00 17.88
C LEU A 171 11.25 -1.32 18.79
N ASP A 172 12.24 -2.04 18.26
CA ASP A 172 13.38 -2.55 19.02
C ASP A 172 14.55 -1.57 19.07
N VAL A 173 14.51 -0.50 18.26
CA VAL A 173 15.57 0.51 18.23
C VAL A 173 15.80 1.11 19.63
N THR A 174 17.04 0.97 20.09
CA THR A 174 17.56 1.56 21.32
C THR A 174 18.13 2.96 21.11
N GLU A 175 18.36 3.69 22.20
CA GLU A 175 18.99 5.02 22.16
C GLU A 175 20.38 4.97 21.51
N GLU A 176 21.20 3.98 21.87
CA GLU A 176 22.56 3.81 21.38
C GLU A 176 22.60 3.56 19.87
N GLU A 177 21.73 2.67 19.38
CA GLU A 177 21.58 2.37 17.96
C GLU A 177 21.08 3.59 17.18
N ALA A 178 20.13 4.34 17.75
CA ALA A 178 19.61 5.56 17.15
C ALA A 178 20.71 6.60 16.94
N ILE A 179 21.53 6.84 17.97
CA ILE A 179 22.69 7.74 17.89
C ILE A 179 23.67 7.27 16.81
N GLN A 180 23.93 5.96 16.73
CA GLN A 180 24.87 5.40 15.76
C GLN A 180 24.37 5.56 14.32
N ILE A 181 23.07 5.36 14.07
CA ILE A 181 22.43 5.55 12.77
C ILE A 181 22.51 7.01 12.34
N ILE A 182 22.20 7.95 13.26
CA ILE A 182 22.31 9.39 13.00
C ILE A 182 23.74 9.76 12.59
N LYS A 183 24.73 9.39 13.41
CA LYS A 183 26.15 9.70 13.15
C LYS A 183 26.63 9.12 11.82
N THR A 184 26.22 7.90 11.50
CA THR A 184 26.62 7.22 10.25
C THR A 184 26.02 7.90 9.02
N ASN A 185 24.73 8.26 9.08
CA ASN A 185 24.05 8.91 7.97
C ASN A 185 24.53 10.35 7.76
N VAL A 186 24.80 11.12 8.81
CA VAL A 186 25.41 12.46 8.70
C VAL A 186 26.75 12.40 7.96
N ARG A 187 27.61 11.41 8.28
CA ARG A 187 28.89 11.19 7.58
C ARG A 187 28.75 10.81 6.11
N LYS A 188 27.66 10.14 5.73
CA LYS A 188 27.37 9.81 4.32
C LYS A 188 26.92 11.05 3.54
N ILE A 189 26.16 11.94 4.18
CA ILE A 189 25.70 13.19 3.57
C ILE A 189 26.88 14.14 3.37
N SER A 190 27.86 14.20 4.29
CA SER A 190 29.02 15.10 4.15
C SER A 190 30.09 14.63 3.15
N LYS A 191 29.97 13.41 2.60
CA LYS A 191 30.93 12.81 1.65
C LYS A 191 30.42 12.79 0.21
N LYS A 192 29.25 13.35 -0.04
CA LYS A 192 28.58 13.39 -1.33
C LYS A 192 28.47 14.84 -1.80
#